data_AF-A0A821I3K1-F1
#
_entry.id   AF-A0A821I3K1-F1
#
_cell.length_a   1.000
_cell.length_b   1.000
_cell.length_c   1.000
_cell.angle_alpha   90.00
_cell.angle_beta   90.00
_cell.angle_gamma   90.00
#
_symmetry.space_group_name_H-M   'P 1'
#
loop_
_entity.id
_entity.type
_entity.pdbx_description
1 polymer ?
#
loop_
_entity_poly.entity_id
_entity_poly.type
_entity_poly.pdbx_seq_one_letter_code
_entity_poly.pdbx_strand_id
1 'polypeptide(L)'
;NLRPINGCQHAKLAILFSGGVNTSEKKATLSRSIGSLIGKTRSANTASTLESIPPEDRQTGLQALSELNPTRQWNFVKIDVDLNELRHYRENIIKTVIYPCSTVLDDSIGSALWFAARGNGTLHHDNVPYESPAEVLLSGLGADEQLAGYSRHRTTYRSGGWKALENELEMEMNRISKRNLGRDDRVISSLGKEVRFPYLDEQLVNYLRSIPIWHKADLRLARGIGEKYLLRYIARHYLSLEQSSKYPKRAIQFGSRIAKLESKKEKASDQCSRLTTTNNNNNNNIDDEE
;
A
#
# COMPACT_ATOMS: atom_id res chain seq x y z
N ASN A 1 -4.83 -23.89 4.64
CA ASN A 1 -4.10 -25.11 4.23
C ASN A 1 -3.51 -24.95 2.83
N LEU A 2 -2.37 -24.26 2.70
CA LEU A 2 -1.61 -24.24 1.44
C LEU A 2 -0.55 -25.35 1.53
N ARG A 3 -0.88 -26.56 1.06
CA ARG A 3 0.13 -27.63 0.93
C ARG A 3 1.03 -27.28 -0.27
N PRO A 4 2.37 -27.40 -0.16
CA PRO A 4 3.25 -27.23 -1.30
C PRO A 4 2.92 -28.32 -2.33
N ILE A 5 2.68 -27.90 -3.58
CA ILE A 5 2.60 -28.81 -4.72
C ILE A 5 4.03 -29.31 -4.97
N ASN A 6 4.21 -30.63 -4.98
CA ASN A 6 5.52 -31.28 -5.09
C ASN A 6 6.41 -30.66 -6.18
N GLY A 7 7.64 -30.30 -5.82
CA GLY A 7 8.73 -29.95 -6.76
C GLY A 7 8.95 -28.47 -7.06
N CYS A 8 8.02 -27.58 -6.70
CA CYS A 8 8.14 -26.16 -7.03
C CYS A 8 8.58 -25.33 -5.80
N GLN A 9 9.78 -24.74 -5.83
CA GLN A 9 10.31 -23.88 -4.77
C GLN A 9 9.83 -22.41 -4.86
N HIS A 10 8.89 -22.12 -5.76
CA HIS A 10 8.41 -20.76 -5.98
C HIS A 10 7.54 -20.25 -4.81
N ALA A 11 7.72 -18.96 -4.49
CA ALA A 11 6.93 -18.28 -3.49
C ALA A 11 5.49 -18.08 -3.97
N LYS A 12 4.55 -18.90 -3.50
CA LYS A 12 3.11 -18.69 -3.78
C LYS A 12 2.49 -17.53 -3.01
N LEU A 13 3.19 -17.03 -1.99
CA LEU A 13 2.79 -15.91 -1.16
C LEU A 13 3.79 -14.76 -1.33
N ALA A 14 3.31 -13.52 -1.34
CA ALA A 14 4.14 -12.33 -1.24
C ALA A 14 3.53 -11.31 -0.27
N ILE A 15 4.34 -10.37 0.17
CA ILE A 15 3.92 -9.27 1.05
C ILE A 15 4.16 -7.96 0.30
N LEU A 16 3.10 -7.14 0.20
CA LEU A 16 3.22 -5.78 -0.28
C LEU A 16 3.93 -4.95 0.78
N PHE A 17 5.18 -4.57 0.51
CA PHE A 17 6.10 -4.17 1.58
C PHE A 17 6.73 -2.81 1.32
N SER A 18 6.56 -1.90 2.27
CA SER A 18 7.12 -0.56 2.22
C SER A 18 8.01 -0.25 3.43
N GLY A 19 8.28 -1.24 4.29
CA GLY A 19 9.04 -1.06 5.53
C GLY A 19 8.32 -0.29 6.64
N GLY A 20 7.02 -0.01 6.48
CA GLY A 20 6.22 0.55 7.56
C GLY A 20 5.83 -0.52 8.58
N VAL A 21 5.62 -0.12 9.83
CA VAL A 21 5.25 -1.03 10.94
C VAL A 21 4.09 -1.99 10.59
N ASN A 22 3.07 -1.52 9.84
CA ASN A 22 1.96 -2.36 9.39
C ASN A 22 2.39 -3.65 8.66
N THR A 23 3.45 -3.56 7.87
CA THR A 23 3.91 -4.64 6.97
C THR A 23 5.04 -5.46 7.57
N SER A 24 5.79 -4.89 8.51
CA SER A 24 6.92 -5.57 9.16
C SER A 24 6.46 -6.59 10.21
N GLU A 25 5.36 -6.33 10.93
CA GLU A 25 4.89 -7.24 11.99
C GLU A 25 4.35 -8.57 11.48
N LYS A 26 3.75 -8.59 10.28
CA LYS A 26 3.11 -9.78 9.68
C LYS A 26 4.08 -10.94 9.43
N LYS A 27 5.38 -10.72 9.65
CA LYS A 27 6.45 -11.66 9.37
C LYS A 27 6.99 -12.39 10.59
N ALA A 28 6.80 -11.85 11.80
CA ALA A 28 7.22 -12.58 12.99
C ALA A 28 6.40 -13.85 13.20
N THR A 29 5.13 -13.85 12.79
CA THR A 29 4.21 -14.99 12.94
C THR A 29 4.29 -15.99 11.77
N LEU A 30 4.80 -15.59 10.60
CA LEU A 30 4.79 -16.42 9.39
C LEU A 30 6.08 -17.25 9.23
N SER A 31 6.29 -18.22 10.14
CA SER A 31 7.52 -19.03 10.18
C SER A 31 7.67 -20.06 9.05
N ARG A 32 6.72 -20.21 8.11
CA ARG A 32 6.71 -21.39 7.21
C ARG A 32 6.32 -21.23 5.72
N SER A 33 6.25 -20.03 5.14
CA SER A 33 5.99 -19.95 3.68
C SER A 33 6.83 -18.91 2.97
N ILE A 34 7.49 -19.33 1.90
CA ILE A 34 8.28 -18.56 0.91
C ILE A 34 7.52 -17.28 0.54
N GLY A 35 8.22 -16.13 0.57
CA GLY A 35 7.60 -14.82 0.60
C GLY A 35 8.45 -13.82 -0.17
N SER A 36 7.91 -13.28 -1.27
CA SER A 36 8.52 -12.13 -1.96
C SER A 36 8.14 -10.84 -1.23
N LEU A 37 9.08 -9.92 -1.08
CA LEU A 37 8.84 -8.57 -0.63
C LEU A 37 8.81 -7.66 -1.84
N ILE A 38 7.65 -7.13 -2.16
CA ILE A 38 7.54 -6.26 -3.31
C ILE A 38 7.79 -4.82 -2.87
N GLY A 39 9.05 -4.40 -3.02
CA GLY A 39 9.54 -3.04 -2.84
C GLY A 39 9.03 -2.16 -3.96
N LYS A 40 8.42 -1.04 -3.57
CA LYS A 40 7.60 -0.22 -4.46
C LYS A 40 8.41 0.67 -5.40
N THR A 41 7.65 1.18 -6.37
CA THR A 41 8.05 1.92 -7.57
C THR A 41 9.08 3.02 -7.29
N ARG A 42 10.27 2.95 -7.92
CA ARG A 42 11.00 4.17 -8.29
C ARG A 42 10.39 4.66 -9.57
N SER A 43 10.13 5.95 -9.65
CA SER A 43 9.83 6.51 -10.94
C SER A 43 10.85 7.55 -11.34
N ALA A 44 11.43 7.32 -12.51
CA ALA A 44 12.51 8.10 -13.08
C ALA A 44 11.96 8.84 -14.30
N ASN A 45 12.16 10.16 -14.33
CA ASN A 45 12.00 10.93 -15.55
C ASN A 45 13.17 10.57 -16.48
N THR A 46 12.87 10.08 -17.67
CA THR A 46 13.84 9.97 -18.76
C THR A 46 14.43 11.37 -19.02
N ALA A 47 15.76 11.47 -19.02
CA ALA A 47 16.59 12.68 -19.20
C ALA A 47 16.79 13.59 -17.96
N SER A 48 17.22 13.03 -16.83
CA SER A 48 18.20 13.72 -15.98
C SER A 48 18.97 12.74 -15.09
N THR A 49 20.30 12.80 -15.18
CA THR A 49 21.29 12.12 -14.34
C THR A 49 21.34 12.65 -12.90
N LEU A 50 20.25 13.23 -12.37
CA LEU A 50 20.20 13.81 -11.02
C LEU A 50 18.91 13.44 -10.29
N GLU A 51 18.94 12.29 -9.62
CA GLU A 51 18.59 12.15 -8.20
C GLU A 51 19.10 10.77 -7.73
N SER A 52 20.28 10.74 -7.12
CA SER A 52 21.02 9.55 -6.67
C SER A 52 20.41 8.84 -5.45
N ILE A 53 19.24 9.31 -4.96
CA ILE A 53 18.64 8.85 -3.71
C ILE A 53 17.38 8.02 -4.01
N PRO A 54 17.36 6.73 -3.64
CA PRO A 54 16.17 5.89 -3.78
C PRO A 54 14.90 6.50 -3.14
N PRO A 55 13.69 6.15 -3.61
CA PRO A 55 12.45 6.50 -2.93
C PRO A 55 12.48 6.07 -1.45
N GLU A 56 11.79 6.82 -0.60
CA GLU A 56 11.87 6.59 0.86
C GLU A 56 11.30 5.23 1.26
N ASP A 57 10.25 4.76 0.58
CA ASP A 57 9.67 3.44 0.85
C ASP A 57 10.64 2.28 0.53
N ARG A 58 11.54 2.47 -0.44
CA ARG A 58 12.64 1.57 -0.72
C ARG A 58 13.65 1.57 0.42
N GLN A 59 14.04 2.74 0.91
CA GLN A 59 15.00 2.86 2.00
C GLN A 59 14.46 2.23 3.29
N THR A 60 13.23 2.59 3.68
CA THR A 60 12.57 2.00 4.86
C THR A 60 12.31 0.51 4.67
N GLY A 61 11.99 0.08 3.45
CA GLY A 61 11.87 -1.34 3.10
C GLY A 61 13.17 -2.12 3.32
N LEU A 62 14.30 -1.61 2.83
CA LEU A 62 15.60 -2.27 3.01
C LEU A 62 16.07 -2.27 4.47
N GLN A 63 15.83 -1.19 5.22
CA GLN A 63 16.11 -1.19 6.66
C GLN A 63 15.21 -2.20 7.38
N ALA A 64 13.91 -2.21 7.08
CA ALA A 64 13.01 -3.16 7.71
C ALA A 64 13.40 -4.59 7.36
N LEU A 65 13.91 -4.85 6.14
CA LEU A 65 14.44 -6.14 5.71
C LEU A 65 15.63 -6.62 6.56
N SER A 66 16.55 -5.73 6.94
CA SER A 66 17.71 -6.10 7.76
C SER A 66 17.32 -6.47 9.20
N GLU A 67 16.17 -6.01 9.69
CA GLU A 67 15.59 -6.40 10.99
C GLU A 67 14.77 -7.69 10.93
N LEU A 68 14.52 -8.24 9.72
CA LEU A 68 13.77 -9.48 9.58
C LEU A 68 14.63 -10.70 9.90
N ASN A 69 13.96 -11.81 10.18
CA ASN A 69 14.58 -13.10 10.49
C ASN A 69 15.77 -13.40 9.54
N PRO A 70 17.02 -13.37 10.05
CA PRO A 70 18.22 -13.52 9.23
C PRO A 70 18.42 -14.95 8.74
N THR A 71 17.76 -15.94 9.35
CA THR A 71 17.87 -17.34 8.95
C THR A 71 17.07 -17.67 7.69
N ARG A 72 16.40 -16.68 7.10
CA ARG A 72 15.51 -16.85 5.96
C ARG A 72 15.93 -15.96 4.80
N GLN A 73 16.04 -16.57 3.62
CA GLN A 73 16.21 -15.83 2.38
C GLN A 73 14.91 -15.09 2.01
N TRP A 74 15.02 -13.79 1.80
CA TRP A 74 13.92 -12.93 1.37
C TRP A 74 14.20 -12.40 -0.03
N ASN A 75 13.29 -12.66 -0.95
CA ASN A 75 13.34 -12.07 -2.28
C ASN A 75 12.76 -10.66 -2.21
N PHE A 76 13.61 -9.65 -1.97
CA PHE A 76 13.20 -8.26 -2.06
C PHE A 76 13.23 -7.81 -3.51
N VAL A 77 12.05 -7.68 -4.12
CA VAL A 77 11.85 -7.28 -5.50
C VAL A 77 11.68 -5.78 -5.55
N LYS A 78 12.65 -5.08 -6.12
CA LYS A 78 12.60 -3.65 -6.40
C LYS A 78 11.80 -3.43 -7.68
N ILE A 79 10.65 -2.78 -7.57
CA ILE A 79 9.87 -2.38 -8.73
C ILE A 79 10.26 -0.96 -9.09
N ASP A 80 10.67 -0.75 -10.33
CA ASP A 80 11.03 0.55 -10.89
C ASP A 80 10.14 0.74 -12.12
N VAL A 81 9.41 1.85 -12.17
CA VAL A 81 8.39 2.15 -13.18
C VAL A 81 8.63 3.55 -13.71
N ASP A 82 9.02 3.66 -14.98
CA ASP A 82 9.16 4.95 -15.63
C ASP A 82 7.80 5.55 -16.03
N LEU A 83 7.83 6.79 -16.50
CA LEU A 83 6.62 7.52 -16.86
C LEU A 83 5.90 6.91 -18.08
N ASN A 84 6.63 6.36 -19.03
CA ASN A 84 6.03 5.77 -20.24
C ASN A 84 5.32 4.47 -19.88
N GLU A 85 5.95 3.63 -19.06
CA GLU A 85 5.35 2.42 -18.53
C GLU A 85 4.09 2.74 -17.70
N LEU A 86 4.15 3.74 -16.81
CA LEU A 86 2.99 4.21 -16.05
C LEU A 86 1.85 4.62 -16.98
N ARG A 87 2.13 5.46 -17.97
CA ARG A 87 1.11 5.94 -18.93
C ARG A 87 0.49 4.80 -19.71
N HIS A 88 1.32 3.87 -20.20
CA HIS A 88 0.89 2.72 -20.97
C HIS A 88 -0.08 1.85 -20.16
N TYR A 89 0.33 1.35 -18.99
CA TYR A 89 -0.53 0.48 -18.19
C TYR A 89 -1.73 1.23 -17.60
N ARG A 90 -1.59 2.52 -17.34
CA ARG A 90 -2.71 3.32 -16.86
C ARG A 90 -3.83 3.41 -17.87
N GLU A 91 -3.52 3.75 -19.12
CA GLU A 91 -4.54 3.90 -20.15
C GLU A 91 -5.18 2.55 -20.51
N ASN A 92 -4.38 1.48 -20.59
CA ASN A 92 -4.87 0.19 -21.07
C ASN A 92 -5.53 -0.68 -20.00
N ILE A 93 -5.17 -0.52 -18.71
CA ILE A 93 -5.61 -1.44 -17.64
C ILE A 93 -6.07 -0.68 -16.40
N ILE A 94 -5.18 0.12 -15.79
CA ILE A 94 -5.37 0.62 -14.42
C ILE A 94 -6.60 1.54 -14.32
N LYS A 95 -6.82 2.40 -15.32
CA LYS A 95 -7.99 3.28 -15.41
C LYS A 95 -9.31 2.51 -15.28
N THR A 96 -9.44 1.41 -16.03
CA THR A 96 -10.64 0.57 -16.06
C THR A 96 -10.88 -0.12 -14.71
N VAL A 97 -9.82 -0.64 -14.07
CA VAL A 97 -9.96 -1.40 -12.81
C VAL A 97 -10.10 -0.51 -11.57
N ILE A 98 -9.68 0.76 -11.64
CA ILE A 98 -9.91 1.75 -10.58
C ILE A 98 -11.38 2.19 -10.54
N TYR A 99 -12.07 2.26 -11.69
CA TYR A 99 -13.48 2.67 -11.79
C TYR A 99 -14.38 1.94 -10.76
N PRO A 100 -15.31 2.64 -10.05
CA PRO A 100 -15.80 3.99 -10.29
C PRO A 100 -15.03 5.10 -9.58
N CYS A 101 -13.90 4.77 -8.97
CA CYS A 101 -13.04 5.78 -8.37
C CYS A 101 -12.40 6.64 -9.48
N SER A 102 -12.33 7.95 -9.28
CA SER A 102 -11.96 8.88 -10.34
C SER A 102 -11.09 10.05 -9.87
N THR A 103 -10.64 10.05 -8.61
CA THR A 103 -9.82 11.15 -8.07
C THR A 103 -8.33 10.95 -8.33
N VAL A 104 -7.54 12.02 -8.21
CA VAL A 104 -6.07 11.97 -8.30
C VAL A 104 -5.47 11.05 -7.22
N LEU A 105 -6.09 10.99 -6.04
CA LEU A 105 -5.73 10.04 -5.00
C LEU A 105 -5.92 8.59 -5.46
N ASP A 106 -7.03 8.31 -6.14
CA ASP A 106 -7.35 6.97 -6.61
C ASP A 106 -6.40 6.51 -7.72
N ASP A 107 -6.12 7.37 -8.70
CA ASP A 107 -5.11 7.14 -9.75
C ASP A 107 -3.75 6.78 -9.14
N SER A 108 -3.28 7.61 -8.22
CA SER A 108 -1.93 7.47 -7.65
C SER A 108 -1.79 6.27 -6.72
N ILE A 109 -2.80 5.97 -5.88
CA ILE A 109 -2.78 4.75 -5.04
C ILE A 109 -2.96 3.51 -5.90
N GLY A 110 -3.97 3.50 -6.76
CA GLY A 110 -4.31 2.34 -7.60
C GLY A 110 -3.15 1.98 -8.52
N SER A 111 -2.51 2.96 -9.16
CA SER A 111 -1.34 2.72 -10.00
C SER A 111 -0.17 2.15 -9.21
N ALA A 112 0.22 2.76 -8.09
CA ALA A 112 1.32 2.24 -7.28
C ALA A 112 1.03 0.83 -6.75
N LEU A 113 -0.22 0.56 -6.38
CA LEU A 113 -0.64 -0.76 -5.91
C LEU A 113 -0.62 -1.80 -7.04
N TRP A 114 -1.08 -1.43 -8.25
CA TRP A 114 -1.08 -2.31 -9.42
C TRP A 114 0.35 -2.75 -9.77
N PHE A 115 1.28 -1.80 -9.88
CA PHE A 115 2.68 -2.11 -10.15
C PHE A 115 3.30 -2.93 -9.03
N ALA A 116 3.02 -2.60 -7.77
CA ALA A 116 3.45 -3.39 -6.62
C ALA A 116 2.87 -4.82 -6.64
N ALA A 117 1.63 -5.02 -7.07
CA ALA A 117 1.00 -6.33 -7.13
C ALA A 117 1.51 -7.16 -8.30
N ARG A 118 1.84 -6.53 -9.44
CA ARG A 118 2.40 -7.19 -10.63
C ARG A 118 3.63 -8.01 -10.25
N GLY A 119 4.49 -7.48 -9.39
CA GLY A 119 5.62 -8.23 -8.85
C GLY A 119 6.76 -8.44 -9.85
N ASN A 120 6.77 -7.71 -10.95
CA ASN A 120 7.85 -7.69 -11.95
C ASN A 120 8.80 -6.53 -11.64
N GLY A 121 10.08 -6.85 -11.40
CA GLY A 121 11.12 -5.90 -11.06
C GLY A 121 12.50 -6.56 -10.99
N THR A 122 13.34 -6.12 -10.05
CA THR A 122 14.72 -6.58 -9.90
C THR A 122 15.00 -7.02 -8.47
N LEU A 123 15.62 -8.19 -8.26
CA LEU A 123 16.04 -8.62 -6.92
C LEU A 123 17.07 -7.66 -6.31
N HIS A 124 16.95 -7.40 -5.01
CA HIS A 124 17.84 -6.49 -4.29
C HIS A 124 19.29 -7.00 -4.24
N HIS A 125 19.49 -8.27 -3.88
CA HIS A 125 20.83 -8.84 -3.66
C HIS A 125 21.62 -8.98 -4.96
N ASP A 126 21.00 -9.54 -6.00
CA ASP A 126 21.72 -9.95 -7.21
C ASP A 126 21.55 -8.99 -8.40
N ASN A 127 20.67 -7.99 -8.27
CA ASN A 127 20.26 -7.10 -9.36
C ASN A 127 19.73 -7.85 -10.60
N VAL A 128 19.17 -9.05 -10.41
CA VAL A 128 18.63 -9.90 -11.48
C VAL A 128 17.15 -9.56 -11.72
N PRO A 129 16.70 -9.43 -12.98
CA PRO A 129 15.28 -9.34 -13.32
C PRO A 129 14.48 -10.49 -12.70
N TYR A 130 13.35 -10.18 -12.09
CA TYR A 130 12.55 -11.14 -11.36
C TYR A 130 11.07 -10.81 -11.43
N GLU A 131 10.29 -11.83 -11.76
CA GLU A 131 8.84 -11.80 -11.69
C GLU A 131 8.38 -12.73 -10.56
N SER A 132 7.64 -12.15 -9.61
CA SER A 132 7.14 -12.89 -8.45
C SER A 132 6.02 -13.86 -8.86
N PRO A 133 6.20 -15.18 -8.66
CA PRO A 133 5.19 -16.20 -8.97
C PRO A 133 4.05 -16.26 -7.93
N ALA A 134 4.00 -15.30 -7.01
CA ALA A 134 3.03 -15.27 -5.94
C ALA A 134 1.63 -14.96 -6.46
N GLU A 135 0.70 -15.87 -6.16
CA GLU A 135 -0.74 -15.77 -6.45
C GLU A 135 -1.48 -15.08 -5.30
N VAL A 136 -0.94 -15.16 -4.07
CA VAL A 136 -1.53 -14.54 -2.88
C VAL A 136 -0.64 -13.43 -2.34
N LEU A 137 -1.22 -12.27 -2.06
CA LEU A 137 -0.54 -11.09 -1.51
C LEU A 137 -1.07 -10.77 -0.11
N LEU A 138 -0.18 -10.56 0.86
CA LEU A 138 -0.54 -9.99 2.15
C LEU A 138 -0.39 -8.47 2.12
N SER A 139 -1.44 -7.75 2.49
CA SER A 139 -1.43 -6.29 2.58
C SER A 139 -1.56 -5.80 4.01
N GLY A 140 -0.82 -4.75 4.38
CA GLY A 140 -0.89 -4.06 5.67
C GLY A 140 -2.08 -3.10 5.83
N LEU A 141 -2.99 -3.04 4.86
CA LEU A 141 -4.20 -2.21 4.90
C LEU A 141 -5.13 -2.63 6.05
N GLY A 142 -5.90 -1.68 6.58
CA GLY A 142 -6.80 -1.85 7.72
C GLY A 142 -6.18 -1.52 9.09
N ALA A 143 -4.85 -1.51 9.22
CA ALA A 143 -4.19 -1.14 10.48
C ALA A 143 -4.37 0.35 10.81
N ASP A 144 -4.36 1.22 9.80
CA ASP A 144 -4.40 2.66 10.01
C ASP A 144 -5.75 3.13 10.54
N GLU A 145 -6.83 2.60 9.98
CA GLU A 145 -8.22 2.87 10.34
C GLU A 145 -8.55 2.36 11.76
N GLN A 146 -7.85 1.33 12.25
CA GLN A 146 -8.09 0.76 13.58
C GLN A 146 -7.18 1.32 14.68
N LEU A 147 -5.95 1.71 14.32
CA LEU A 147 -4.89 2.07 15.27
C LEU A 147 -4.45 3.54 15.14
N ALA A 148 -5.34 4.40 14.65
CA ALA A 148 -5.14 5.83 14.48
C ALA A 148 -3.85 6.18 13.70
N GLY A 149 -3.66 5.56 12.53
CA GLY A 149 -2.42 5.67 11.76
C GLY A 149 -2.27 6.89 10.83
N TYR A 150 -3.36 7.53 10.42
CA TYR A 150 -3.34 8.72 9.56
C TYR A 150 -3.03 10.00 10.35
N SER A 151 -2.33 10.95 9.71
CA SER A 151 -2.02 12.25 10.33
C SER A 151 -3.28 13.05 10.69
N ARG A 152 -4.37 12.90 9.93
CA ARG A 152 -5.65 13.57 10.21
C ARG A 152 -6.27 13.15 11.54
N HIS A 153 -6.03 11.92 12.01
CA HIS A 153 -6.52 11.46 13.31
C HIS A 153 -6.02 12.33 14.47
N ARG A 154 -4.78 12.81 14.35
CA ARG A 154 -4.20 13.74 15.32
C ARG A 154 -4.92 15.09 15.29
N THR A 155 -5.28 15.58 14.10
CA THR A 155 -6.08 16.80 13.96
C THR A 155 -7.45 16.59 14.62
N THR A 156 -8.15 15.49 14.32
CA THR A 156 -9.42 15.13 14.93
C THR A 156 -9.34 15.07 16.45
N TYR A 157 -8.31 14.40 16.98
CA TYR A 157 -8.07 14.32 18.43
C TYR A 157 -7.83 15.69 19.05
N ARG A 158 -7.06 16.57 18.41
CA ARG A 158 -6.82 17.93 18.92
C ARG A 158 -8.10 18.76 18.95
N SER A 159 -9.00 18.56 18.00
CA SER A 159 -10.25 19.31 17.90
C SER A 159 -11.34 18.82 18.85
N GLY A 160 -11.42 17.51 19.13
CA GLY A 160 -12.55 16.94 19.89
C GLY A 160 -12.20 15.81 20.85
N GLY A 161 -10.92 15.65 21.19
CA GLY A 161 -10.44 14.65 22.14
C GLY A 161 -10.64 13.21 21.68
N TRP A 162 -10.62 12.29 22.65
CA TRP A 162 -10.72 10.85 22.42
C TRP A 162 -12.03 10.44 21.74
N LYS A 163 -13.15 11.06 22.12
CA LYS A 163 -14.46 10.70 21.57
C LYS A 163 -14.57 11.05 20.08
N ALA A 164 -14.04 12.20 19.67
CA ALA A 164 -14.00 12.57 18.25
C ALA A 164 -13.10 11.62 17.44
N LEU A 165 -11.96 11.21 18.01
CA LEU A 165 -11.09 10.22 17.38
C LEU A 165 -11.79 8.87 17.20
N GLU A 166 -12.46 8.35 18.24
CA GLU A 166 -13.20 7.09 18.15
C GLU A 166 -14.27 7.13 17.06
N ASN A 167 -15.06 8.20 17.01
CA ASN A 167 -16.10 8.37 15.99
C ASN A 167 -15.51 8.44 14.57
N GLU A 168 -14.36 9.10 14.39
CA GLU A 168 -13.65 9.16 13.10
C GLU A 168 -13.16 7.78 12.66
N LEU A 169 -12.52 7.01 13.55
CA LEU A 169 -12.07 5.65 13.24
C LEU A 169 -13.23 4.71 12.94
N GLU A 170 -14.33 4.81 13.69
CA GLU A 170 -15.54 4.02 13.42
C GLU A 170 -16.16 4.36 12.07
N MET A 171 -16.26 5.64 11.72
CA MET A 171 -16.72 6.09 10.41
C MET A 171 -15.84 5.54 9.28
N GLU A 172 -14.52 5.53 9.45
CA GLU A 172 -13.58 4.98 8.48
C GLU A 172 -13.73 3.48 8.31
N MET A 173 -13.81 2.74 9.41
CA MET A 173 -14.03 1.30 9.39
C MET A 173 -15.33 0.95 8.68
N ASN A 174 -16.41 1.70 8.92
CA ASN A 174 -17.69 1.49 8.24
C ASN A 174 -17.66 1.78 6.73
N ARG A 175 -16.68 2.56 6.25
CA ARG A 175 -16.55 2.96 4.84
C ARG A 175 -15.36 2.33 4.14
N ILE A 176 -14.56 1.51 4.83
CA ILE A 176 -13.28 0.99 4.32
C ILE A 176 -13.46 0.16 3.04
N SER A 177 -14.57 -0.58 2.96
CA SER A 177 -14.95 -1.36 1.78
C SER A 177 -15.07 -0.49 0.53
N LYS A 178 -15.80 0.63 0.63
CA LYS A 178 -16.05 1.55 -0.49
C LYS A 178 -14.86 2.46 -0.79
N ARG A 179 -14.12 2.91 0.24
CA ARG A 179 -13.07 3.93 0.08
C ARG A 179 -11.71 3.37 -0.29
N ASN A 180 -11.35 2.20 0.23
CA ASN A 180 -10.03 1.63 0.04
C ASN A 180 -10.13 0.26 -0.64
N LEU A 181 -10.80 -0.69 0.02
CA LEU A 181 -10.73 -2.11 -0.38
C LEU A 181 -11.31 -2.37 -1.75
N GLY A 182 -12.39 -1.69 -2.16
CA GLY A 182 -13.00 -1.91 -3.47
C GLY A 182 -12.08 -1.56 -4.64
N ARG A 183 -11.35 -0.43 -4.56
CA ARG A 183 -10.32 -0.07 -5.55
C ARG A 183 -9.16 -1.05 -5.48
N ASP A 184 -8.67 -1.31 -4.27
CA ASP A 184 -7.44 -2.07 -4.04
C ASP A 184 -7.61 -3.53 -4.46
N ASP A 185 -8.78 -4.13 -4.22
CA ASP A 185 -9.15 -5.47 -4.65
C ASP A 185 -9.20 -5.56 -6.18
N ARG A 186 -9.97 -4.71 -6.87
CA ARG A 186 -10.05 -4.74 -8.34
C ARG A 186 -8.69 -4.59 -9.01
N VAL A 187 -7.86 -3.68 -8.49
CA VAL A 187 -6.50 -3.46 -8.98
C VAL A 187 -5.68 -4.74 -8.88
N ILE A 188 -5.70 -5.43 -7.74
CA ILE A 188 -4.90 -6.64 -7.53
C ILE A 188 -5.50 -7.84 -8.28
N SER A 189 -6.81 -8.03 -8.22
CA SER A 189 -7.54 -9.11 -8.89
C SER A 189 -7.40 -9.07 -10.41
N SER A 190 -7.20 -7.88 -11.00
CA SER A 190 -6.92 -7.75 -12.44
C SER A 190 -5.65 -8.46 -12.91
N LEU A 191 -4.74 -8.78 -11.98
CA LEU A 191 -3.49 -9.50 -12.23
C LEU A 191 -3.62 -11.01 -11.97
N GLY A 192 -4.83 -11.52 -11.70
CA GLY A 192 -5.04 -12.90 -11.30
C GLY A 192 -4.50 -13.23 -9.90
N LYS A 193 -4.34 -12.21 -9.05
CA LYS A 193 -3.81 -12.36 -7.69
C LYS A 193 -4.89 -12.09 -6.65
N GLU A 194 -4.83 -12.82 -5.53
CA GLU A 194 -5.70 -12.61 -4.38
C GLU A 194 -4.97 -11.81 -3.31
N VAL A 195 -5.63 -10.81 -2.72
CA VAL A 195 -5.10 -10.07 -1.57
C VAL A 195 -5.77 -10.51 -0.27
N ARG A 196 -4.96 -10.73 0.77
CA ARG A 196 -5.42 -10.98 2.14
C ARG A 196 -5.06 -9.81 3.02
N PHE A 197 -6.00 -9.42 3.89
CA PHE A 197 -5.87 -8.29 4.81
C PHE A 197 -5.85 -8.75 6.26
N PRO A 198 -4.72 -9.25 6.82
CA PRO A 198 -4.70 -9.76 8.19
C PRO A 198 -5.18 -8.80 9.28
N TYR A 199 -5.15 -7.47 9.07
CA TYR A 199 -5.69 -6.52 10.04
C TYR A 199 -7.22 -6.46 10.04
N LEU A 200 -7.85 -6.97 8.99
CA LEU A 200 -9.31 -7.02 8.85
C LEU A 200 -9.85 -8.42 9.13
N ASP A 201 -9.03 -9.30 9.73
CA ASP A 201 -9.51 -10.53 10.32
C ASP A 201 -10.52 -10.20 11.43
N GLU A 202 -11.67 -10.87 11.42
CA GLU A 202 -12.80 -10.54 12.31
C GLU A 202 -12.41 -10.66 13.80
N GLN A 203 -11.58 -11.64 14.16
CA GLN A 203 -11.15 -11.81 15.55
C GLN A 203 -10.24 -10.67 15.98
N LEU A 204 -9.31 -10.26 15.10
CA LEU A 204 -8.43 -9.13 15.38
C LEU A 204 -9.21 -7.81 15.44
N VAL A 205 -10.17 -7.60 14.53
CA VAL A 205 -11.04 -6.41 14.55
C VAL A 205 -11.82 -6.35 15.86
N ASN A 206 -12.47 -7.46 16.26
CA ASN A 206 -13.23 -7.53 17.50
C ASN A 206 -12.34 -7.28 18.73
N TYR A 207 -11.14 -7.85 18.75
CA TYR A 207 -10.16 -7.60 19.80
C TYR A 207 -9.76 -6.11 19.87
N LEU A 208 -9.36 -5.50 18.75
CA LEU A 208 -8.97 -4.08 18.72
C LEU A 208 -10.12 -3.13 19.04
N ARG A 209 -11.37 -3.50 18.73
CA ARG A 209 -12.58 -2.75 19.13
C ARG A 209 -12.77 -2.77 20.66
N SER A 210 -12.43 -3.86 21.33
CA SER A 210 -12.53 -3.96 22.81
C SER A 210 -11.48 -3.14 23.55
N ILE A 211 -10.37 -2.78 22.90
CA ILE A 211 -9.30 -2.00 23.51
C ILE A 211 -9.65 -0.51 23.51
N PRO A 212 -9.56 0.19 24.67
CA PRO A 212 -9.72 1.63 24.73
C PRO A 212 -8.74 2.39 23.82
N ILE A 213 -9.20 3.49 23.19
CA ILE A 213 -8.45 4.19 22.16
C ILE A 213 -7.06 4.69 22.61
N TRP A 214 -6.92 5.09 23.87
CA TRP A 214 -5.65 5.57 24.44
C TRP A 214 -4.57 4.48 24.58
N HIS A 215 -4.96 3.20 24.60
CA HIS A 215 -3.98 2.10 24.51
C HIS A 215 -3.57 1.82 23.06
N LYS A 216 -4.43 2.11 22.09
CA LYS A 216 -4.15 1.94 20.65
C LYS A 216 -3.25 3.03 20.10
N ALA A 217 -3.46 4.28 20.55
CA ALA A 217 -2.70 5.44 20.11
C ALA A 217 -2.61 6.50 21.22
N ASP A 218 -1.44 7.15 21.32
CA ASP A 218 -1.25 8.32 22.18
C ASP A 218 -0.90 9.55 21.33
N LEU A 219 -1.93 10.24 20.85
CA LEU A 219 -1.78 11.39 19.94
C LEU A 219 -1.35 12.69 20.65
N ARG A 220 -0.96 12.62 21.93
CA ARG A 220 -0.23 13.69 22.63
C ARG A 220 1.27 13.61 22.33
N LEU A 221 1.80 12.41 22.09
CA LEU A 221 3.20 12.18 21.73
C LEU A 221 3.52 12.70 20.33
N ALA A 222 4.80 12.91 20.02
CA ALA A 222 5.25 13.39 18.72
C ALA A 222 4.81 12.48 17.55
N ARG A 223 4.79 13.07 16.34
CA ARG A 223 4.49 12.33 15.10
C ARG A 223 5.50 11.21 14.89
N GLY A 224 5.00 10.02 14.56
CA GLY A 224 5.83 8.83 14.39
C GLY A 224 6.00 8.01 15.67
N ILE A 225 5.53 8.52 16.82
CA ILE A 225 5.56 7.82 18.10
C ILE A 225 4.12 7.49 18.53
N GLY A 226 3.24 8.50 18.54
CA GLY A 226 1.89 8.38 19.09
C GLY A 226 0.90 7.60 18.22
N GLU A 227 1.03 7.68 16.89
CA GLU A 227 0.18 6.94 15.96
C GLU A 227 0.51 5.45 16.01
N LYS A 228 -0.49 4.57 16.07
CA LYS A 228 -0.31 3.11 16.15
C LYS A 228 0.55 2.68 17.33
N TYR A 229 0.39 3.35 18.47
CA TYR A 229 1.20 3.13 19.65
C TYR A 229 1.28 1.65 20.06
N LEU A 230 0.13 0.96 20.12
CA LEU A 230 0.08 -0.48 20.43
C LEU A 230 0.91 -1.32 19.46
N LEU A 231 0.79 -1.03 18.16
CA LEU A 231 1.53 -1.71 17.10
C LEU A 231 3.03 -1.49 17.28
N ARG A 232 3.46 -0.22 17.39
CA ARG A 232 4.88 0.12 17.58
C ARG A 232 5.47 -0.55 18.82
N TYR A 233 4.70 -0.65 19.89
CA TYR A 233 5.09 -1.38 21.10
C TYR A 233 5.31 -2.87 20.82
N ILE A 234 4.39 -3.53 20.12
CA ILE A 234 4.51 -4.94 19.72
C ILE A 234 5.73 -5.14 18.80
N ALA A 235 5.84 -4.37 17.73
CA ALA A 235 6.98 -4.41 16.81
C ALA A 235 8.33 -4.32 17.53
N ARG A 236 8.47 -3.34 18.43
CA ARG A 236 9.70 -3.08 19.18
C ARG A 236 10.04 -4.21 20.15
N HIS A 237 9.08 -4.58 21.00
CA HIS A 237 9.37 -5.39 22.18
C HIS A 237 9.17 -6.90 21.97
N TYR A 238 8.34 -7.30 21.01
CA TYR A 238 8.01 -8.70 20.77
C TYR A 238 8.55 -9.23 19.45
N LEU A 239 8.83 -8.35 18.48
CA LEU A 239 9.25 -8.74 17.14
C LEU A 239 10.67 -8.29 16.78
N SER A 240 11.37 -7.59 17.68
CA SER A 240 12.72 -7.05 17.45
C SER A 240 12.83 -6.09 16.26
N LEU A 241 11.75 -5.39 15.93
CA LEU A 241 11.65 -4.44 14.82
C LEU A 241 11.88 -3.00 15.31
N GLU A 242 13.04 -2.75 15.91
CA GLU A 242 13.39 -1.53 16.64
C GLU A 242 13.28 -0.26 15.76
N GLN A 243 13.92 -0.24 14.60
CA GLN A 243 13.92 0.89 13.67
C GLN A 243 12.59 1.00 12.93
N SER A 244 12.06 -0.13 12.44
CA SER A 244 10.75 -0.17 11.77
C SER A 244 9.62 0.38 12.65
N SER A 245 9.70 0.15 13.96
CA SER A 245 8.73 0.65 14.94
C SER A 245 8.72 2.18 15.07
N LYS A 246 9.75 2.89 14.59
CA LYS A 246 9.90 4.35 14.70
C LYS A 246 9.49 5.09 13.44
N TYR A 247 9.33 4.39 12.30
CA TYR A 247 9.03 5.07 11.05
C TYR A 247 7.63 5.71 11.05
N PRO A 248 7.52 7.02 10.78
CA PRO A 248 6.21 7.66 10.61
C PRO A 248 5.46 7.04 9.43
N LYS A 249 4.12 6.96 9.54
CA LYS A 249 3.30 6.49 8.43
C LYS A 249 3.41 7.44 7.24
N ARG A 250 3.62 6.86 6.06
CA ARG A 250 3.58 7.54 4.76
C ARG A 250 2.66 6.76 3.82
N ALA A 251 1.80 7.47 3.11
CA ALA A 251 0.92 6.83 2.13
C ALA A 251 1.73 6.33 0.93
N ILE A 252 1.25 5.26 0.29
CA ILE A 252 1.94 4.59 -0.80
C ILE A 252 2.31 5.57 -1.93
N GLN A 253 1.40 6.44 -2.34
CA GLN A 253 1.65 7.34 -3.47
C GLN A 253 2.76 8.37 -3.20
N PHE A 254 3.02 8.68 -1.94
CA PHE A 254 4.10 9.59 -1.53
C PHE A 254 5.40 8.87 -1.27
N GLY A 255 5.35 7.62 -0.78
CA GLY A 255 6.53 6.78 -0.56
C GLY A 255 7.24 6.47 -1.86
N SER A 256 6.45 6.05 -2.87
CA SER A 256 6.94 5.67 -4.19
C SER A 256 7.18 6.86 -5.14
N ARG A 257 6.76 8.05 -4.71
CA ARG A 257 6.80 9.30 -5.50
C ARG A 257 5.92 9.29 -6.76
N ILE A 258 5.06 8.29 -6.96
CA ILE A 258 4.18 8.21 -8.15
C ILE A 258 3.28 9.46 -8.29
N ALA A 259 2.82 10.03 -7.17
CA ALA A 259 1.98 11.22 -7.17
C ALA A 259 2.68 12.47 -7.71
N LYS A 260 4.01 12.47 -7.82
CA LYS A 260 4.81 13.62 -8.27
C LYS A 260 5.27 13.50 -9.72
N LEU A 261 4.89 12.44 -10.43
CA LEU A 261 5.46 12.16 -11.75
C LEU A 261 4.93 13.03 -12.87
N GLU A 262 3.66 13.39 -12.84
CA GLU A 262 3.05 14.11 -13.95
C GLU A 262 2.63 15.52 -13.59
N SER A 263 1.90 15.72 -12.49
CA SER A 263 1.45 17.05 -12.09
C SER A 263 1.71 17.32 -10.61
N LYS A 264 2.45 18.40 -10.33
CA LYS A 264 2.68 18.87 -8.96
C LYS A 264 1.56 19.77 -8.42
N LYS A 265 0.60 20.17 -9.26
CA LYS A 265 -0.42 21.19 -8.94
C LYS A 265 -1.78 20.61 -8.54
N GLU A 266 -2.00 19.32 -8.78
CA GLU A 266 -3.28 18.66 -8.48
C GLU A 266 -3.42 18.34 -6.99
N LYS A 267 -4.63 18.53 -6.46
CA LYS A 267 -4.99 18.05 -5.12
C LYS A 267 -5.49 16.62 -5.21
N ALA A 268 -5.29 15.88 -4.12
CA ALA A 268 -5.71 14.48 -4.02
C ALA A 268 -7.23 14.27 -4.27
N SER A 269 -8.06 15.24 -3.89
CA SER A 269 -9.52 15.21 -4.07
C SER A 269 -9.99 15.61 -5.47
N ASP A 270 -9.12 16.14 -6.31
CA ASP A 270 -9.51 16.63 -7.63
C ASP A 270 -9.89 15.46 -8.53
N GLN A 271 -10.81 15.71 -9.46
CA GLN A 271 -11.13 14.74 -10.52
C GLN A 271 -9.89 14.52 -11.38
N CYS A 272 -9.55 13.27 -11.62
CA CYS A 272 -8.38 12.90 -12.40
C CYS A 272 -8.77 12.78 -13.88
N SER A 273 -8.35 13.76 -14.68
CA SER A 273 -8.54 13.74 -16.14
C SER A 273 -7.91 12.52 -16.83
N ARG A 274 -6.93 11.89 -16.17
CA ARG A 274 -6.27 10.67 -16.65
C ARG A 274 -7.13 9.42 -16.45
N LEU A 275 -8.13 9.50 -15.57
CA LEU A 275 -9.09 8.42 -15.33
C LEU A 275 -10.42 8.64 -16.07
N THR A 276 -10.68 9.83 -16.60
CA THR A 276 -11.90 10.09 -17.37
C THR A 276 -11.82 9.41 -18.73
N THR A 277 -12.83 8.59 -19.05
CA THR A 277 -13.05 8.12 -20.43
C THR A 277 -13.62 9.29 -21.20
N THR A 278 -12.89 9.82 -22.19
CA THR A 278 -13.49 10.67 -23.20
C THR A 278 -14.50 9.81 -23.96
N ASN A 279 -15.79 9.97 -23.66
CA ASN A 279 -16.83 9.52 -24.57
C ASN A 279 -16.75 10.42 -25.81
N ASN A 280 -15.92 10.04 -26.78
CA ASN A 280 -16.07 10.54 -28.14
C ASN A 280 -17.29 9.85 -28.77
N ASN A 281 -18.48 10.14 -28.24
CA ASN A 281 -19.69 9.97 -29.03
C ASN A 281 -19.80 11.22 -29.89
N ASN A 282 -19.21 11.15 -31.08
CA ASN A 282 -19.64 11.98 -32.19
C ASN A 282 -21.15 11.72 -32.36
N ASN A 283 -21.97 12.68 -31.95
CA ASN A 283 -23.34 12.78 -32.44
C ASN A 283 -23.23 13.04 -33.94
N ASN A 284 -23.27 11.97 -34.73
CA ASN A 284 -23.74 12.06 -36.09
C ASN A 284 -25.22 12.45 -35.98
N ASN A 285 -25.50 13.74 -36.18
CA ASN A 285 -26.82 14.16 -36.63
C ASN A 285 -27.06 13.43 -37.95
N ILE A 286 -27.90 12.40 -37.89
CA ILE A 286 -28.66 11.95 -39.06
C ILE A 286 -29.93 12.77 -38.98
N ASP A 287 -30.04 13.72 -39.89
CA ASP A 287 -31.25 14.45 -40.19
C ASP A 287 -32.29 13.43 -40.69
N ASP A 288 -33.33 13.19 -39.90
CA ASP A 288 -34.56 12.59 -40.40
C ASP A 288 -35.44 13.74 -40.93
N GLU A 289 -35.46 13.88 -42.25
CA GLU A 289 -36.48 14.62 -42.99
C GLU A 289 -37.82 13.87 -42.91
N GLU A 290 -38.85 14.57 -42.43
CA GLU A 290 -40.28 14.29 -42.68
C GLU A 290 -40.83 15.35 -43.64
#